data_AF-A0A953SLI2-F1
#
_entry.id   AF-A0A953SLI2-F1
#
_cell.length_a   1.000
_cell.length_b   1.000
_cell.length_c   1.000
_cell.angle_alpha   90.00
_cell.angle_beta   90.00
_cell.angle_gamma   90.00
#
_symmetry.space_group_name_H-M   'P 1'
#
loop_
_entity.id
_entity.type
_entity.pdbx_description
1 polymer ?
#
loop_
_entity_poly.entity_id
_entity_poly.type
_entity_poly.pdbx_seq_one_letter_code
_entity_poly.pdbx_strand_id
1 'polypeptide(L)'
;FDKLGRRVAYHLYRSHPGDGSLAPMSGTGGVVGGLDTVRVPASEIIHMFRPLRPGQIRGEPWLARALVKLNELDQYDDAELVRKKTAAMFAGFITRLSPEDNLMGEGLPDANGSAMAGLEPGTMQILEPGEDVKFSQPADVGASYAEFLRMQFRAVAAAMGITYEMLTGDLTQVNYSSIRAGLLEFRRRCEAIQHGVIVHQLCRPIWRAWMEQAALEGALTLPQFTEKRRDYFAAKWIPQGWQWVDPKKEFDAMLTAIRAGLLSRSEAISAFGYDAEDIDREIAADNQRADELGLVFDSDPRHDKAPQPSALGAPMNAAATVAVPQDQQDN
;
A
#
# COMPACT_ATOMS: atom_id res chain seq x y z
N PHE A 1 7.72 -28.23 -22.10
CA PHE A 1 7.14 -28.98 -20.97
C PHE A 1 7.53 -30.45 -21.12
N ASP A 2 7.50 -31.24 -20.05
CA ASP A 2 7.66 -32.70 -20.14
C ASP A 2 6.31 -33.37 -20.51
N LYS A 3 6.32 -34.70 -20.68
CA LYS A 3 5.10 -35.48 -21.00
C LYS A 3 4.01 -35.40 -19.93
N LEU A 4 4.35 -34.94 -18.72
CA LEU A 4 3.45 -34.78 -17.58
C LEU A 4 2.98 -33.33 -17.41
N GLY A 5 3.31 -32.43 -18.34
CA GLY A 5 2.90 -31.02 -18.28
C GLY A 5 3.71 -30.16 -17.31
N ARG A 6 4.86 -30.63 -16.82
CA ARG A 6 5.78 -29.84 -15.98
C ARG A 6 6.70 -28.99 -16.84
N ARG A 7 7.04 -27.79 -16.36
CA ARG A 7 7.99 -26.90 -17.07
C ARG A 7 9.39 -27.49 -16.97
N VAL A 8 10.10 -27.55 -18.10
CA VAL A 8 11.45 -28.13 -18.19
C VAL A 8 12.50 -27.05 -18.44
N ALA A 9 12.14 -26.01 -19.19
CA ALA A 9 13.00 -24.88 -19.48
C ALA A 9 12.16 -23.65 -19.83
N TYR A 10 12.80 -22.49 -19.71
CA TYR A 10 12.33 -21.22 -20.27
C TYR A 10 13.29 -20.77 -21.36
N HIS A 11 12.76 -20.03 -22.32
CA HIS A 11 13.55 -19.38 -23.37
C HIS A 11 13.53 -17.88 -23.09
N LEU A 12 14.69 -17.32 -22.75
CA LEU A 12 14.86 -15.91 -22.41
C LEU A 12 15.65 -15.21 -23.52
N TYR A 13 15.26 -14.00 -23.90
CA TYR A 13 16.03 -13.21 -24.84
C TYR A 13 17.36 -12.77 -24.23
N ARG A 14 18.44 -12.79 -25.02
CA ARG A 14 19.78 -12.34 -24.56
C ARG A 14 19.85 -10.85 -24.28
N SER A 15 19.04 -10.07 -24.98
CA SER A 15 18.89 -8.61 -24.81
C SER A 15 17.41 -8.27 -24.80
N HIS A 16 17.09 -7.05 -24.35
CA HIS A 16 15.71 -6.59 -24.43
C HIS A 16 15.30 -6.47 -25.91
N PRO A 17 14.16 -7.03 -26.35
CA PRO A 17 13.78 -7.05 -27.77
C PRO A 17 13.65 -5.65 -28.41
N GLY A 18 13.38 -4.62 -27.59
CA GLY A 18 13.33 -3.22 -28.05
C GLY A 18 14.70 -2.58 -28.28
N ASP A 19 15.78 -3.12 -27.69
CA ASP A 19 17.12 -2.52 -27.77
C ASP A 19 17.71 -2.66 -29.18
N GLY A 20 17.33 -3.71 -29.91
CA GLY A 20 17.75 -3.93 -31.30
C GLY A 20 17.30 -2.82 -32.26
N SER A 21 16.30 -2.01 -31.87
CA SER A 21 15.86 -0.86 -32.69
C SER A 21 16.78 0.37 -32.57
N LEU A 22 17.54 0.50 -31.46
CA LEU A 22 18.34 1.68 -31.16
C LEU A 22 19.85 1.49 -31.43
N ALA A 23 20.33 0.25 -31.62
CA ALA A 23 21.74 -0.04 -31.85
C ALA A 23 21.98 -1.06 -32.98
N PRO A 24 21.84 -0.68 -34.26
CA PRO A 24 22.10 -1.56 -35.40
C PRO A 24 23.59 -1.97 -35.59
N MET A 25 24.51 -1.36 -34.83
CA MET A 25 25.96 -1.49 -35.04
C MET A 25 26.72 -2.28 -33.95
N SER A 26 26.05 -2.77 -32.90
CA SER A 26 26.71 -3.61 -31.89
C SER A 26 26.82 -5.06 -32.37
N GLY A 27 27.82 -5.36 -33.20
CA GLY A 27 28.59 -6.63 -33.30
C GLY A 27 27.90 -7.98 -33.55
N THR A 28 26.67 -8.24 -33.08
CA THR A 28 25.83 -9.38 -33.45
C THR A 28 25.05 -9.02 -34.71
N GLY A 29 25.80 -8.91 -35.81
CA GLY A 29 25.31 -8.54 -37.13
C GLY A 29 24.29 -9.54 -37.67
N GLY A 30 23.04 -9.12 -37.65
CA GLY A 30 21.94 -9.71 -38.39
C GLY A 30 20.69 -8.87 -38.13
N VAL A 31 19.86 -8.69 -39.15
CA VAL A 31 18.57 -7.96 -39.16
C VAL A 31 17.53 -8.54 -38.14
N VAL A 32 17.98 -9.42 -37.24
CA VAL A 32 17.23 -10.31 -36.34
C VAL A 32 17.88 -10.39 -34.94
N GLY A 33 18.92 -9.59 -34.63
CA GLY A 33 19.78 -9.72 -33.44
C GLY A 33 19.15 -9.46 -32.05
N GLY A 34 17.86 -9.12 -31.97
CA GLY A 34 17.11 -8.98 -30.71
C GLY A 34 16.26 -10.19 -30.33
N LEU A 35 16.23 -11.24 -31.16
CA LEU A 35 15.35 -12.41 -31.00
C LEU A 35 16.09 -13.69 -30.60
N ASP A 36 17.40 -13.61 -30.39
CA ASP A 36 18.18 -14.75 -29.91
C ASP A 36 17.76 -15.13 -28.50
N THR A 37 17.24 -16.35 -28.36
CA THR A 37 16.85 -16.90 -27.06
C THR A 37 17.86 -17.89 -26.52
N VAL A 38 18.07 -17.86 -25.20
CA VAL A 38 18.83 -18.87 -24.47
C VAL A 38 17.85 -19.76 -23.71
N ARG A 39 18.05 -21.07 -23.85
CA ARG A 39 17.31 -22.06 -23.09
C ARG A 39 17.91 -22.17 -21.69
N VAL A 40 17.14 -21.78 -20.68
CA VAL A 40 17.50 -21.89 -19.26
C VAL A 40 16.66 -22.99 -18.62
N PRO A 41 17.27 -23.98 -17.93
CA PRO A 41 16.54 -25.01 -17.20
C PRO A 41 15.52 -24.42 -16.22
N ALA A 42 14.35 -25.05 -16.10
CA ALA A 42 13.31 -24.57 -15.19
C ALA A 42 13.71 -24.66 -13.71
N SER A 43 14.70 -25.49 -13.36
CA SER A 43 15.29 -25.59 -12.03
C SER A 43 16.04 -24.32 -11.60
N GLU A 44 16.49 -23.51 -12.56
CA GLU A 44 17.25 -22.28 -12.31
C GLU A 44 16.35 -21.04 -12.27
N ILE A 45 15.02 -21.20 -12.44
CA ILE A 45 14.10 -20.08 -12.54
C ILE A 45 12.95 -20.21 -11.54
N ILE A 46 12.86 -19.21 -10.65
CA ILE A 46 11.68 -18.98 -9.83
C ILE A 46 10.69 -18.14 -10.65
N HIS A 47 9.75 -18.82 -11.31
CA HIS A 47 8.63 -18.15 -11.99
C HIS A 47 7.50 -17.93 -11.00
N MET A 48 7.59 -16.84 -10.25
CA MET A 48 6.57 -16.42 -9.30
C MET A 48 5.35 -15.82 -10.03
N PHE A 49 4.16 -16.35 -9.73
CA PHE A 49 2.91 -15.73 -10.16
C PHE A 49 1.76 -16.13 -9.24
N ARG A 50 0.70 -15.33 -9.19
CA ARG A 50 -0.53 -15.67 -8.46
C ARG A 50 -1.40 -16.61 -9.33
N PRO A 51 -1.57 -17.89 -8.98
CA PRO A 51 -2.50 -18.77 -9.68
C PRO A 51 -3.93 -18.39 -9.31
N LEU A 52 -4.77 -18.12 -10.32
CA LEU A 52 -6.19 -17.82 -10.17
C LEU A 52 -7.07 -19.03 -10.52
N ARG A 53 -6.57 -19.93 -11.37
CA ARG A 53 -7.29 -21.13 -11.83
C ARG A 53 -6.36 -22.34 -11.89
N PRO A 54 -6.87 -23.56 -11.65
CA PRO A 54 -6.11 -24.79 -11.89
C PRO A 54 -5.57 -24.84 -13.33
N GLY A 55 -4.32 -25.27 -13.48
CA GLY A 55 -3.66 -25.39 -14.80
C GLY A 55 -3.13 -24.08 -15.39
N GLN A 56 -3.24 -22.95 -14.69
CA GLN A 56 -2.71 -21.68 -15.16
C GLN A 56 -1.17 -21.72 -15.28
N ILE A 57 -0.66 -21.40 -16.48
CA ILE A 57 0.77 -21.47 -16.80
C ILE A 57 1.50 -20.12 -16.77
N ARG A 58 0.79 -19.00 -16.58
CA ARG A 58 1.37 -17.65 -16.47
C ARG A 58 0.50 -16.78 -15.59
N GLY A 59 1.11 -15.83 -14.88
CA GLY A 59 0.36 -14.82 -14.14
C GLY A 59 -0.47 -13.93 -15.05
N GLU A 60 -1.58 -13.43 -14.51
CA GLU A 60 -2.34 -12.35 -15.12
C GLU A 60 -1.94 -11.02 -14.47
N PRO A 61 -1.62 -9.97 -15.25
CA PRO A 61 -1.39 -8.64 -14.70
C PRO A 61 -2.60 -8.14 -13.90
N TRP A 62 -2.35 -7.47 -12.78
CA TRP A 62 -3.41 -7.06 -11.85
C TRP A 62 -4.35 -6.01 -12.45
N LEU A 63 -3.82 -5.15 -13.32
CA LEU A 63 -4.58 -4.10 -14.01
C LEU A 63 -5.33 -4.60 -15.25
N ALA A 64 -5.17 -5.86 -15.65
CA ALA A 64 -5.80 -6.38 -16.86
C ALA A 64 -7.33 -6.21 -16.86
N ARG A 65 -7.96 -6.27 -15.68
CA ARG A 65 -9.42 -6.12 -15.50
C ARG A 65 -9.91 -4.68 -15.60
N ALA A 66 -9.04 -3.71 -15.31
CA ALA A 66 -9.36 -2.28 -15.36
C ALA A 66 -8.93 -1.62 -16.68
N LEU A 67 -8.18 -2.31 -17.53
CA LEU A 67 -7.49 -1.71 -18.68
C LEU A 67 -8.42 -0.97 -19.64
N VAL A 68 -9.53 -1.60 -20.03
CA VAL A 68 -10.51 -0.97 -20.96
C VAL A 68 -11.11 0.28 -20.33
N LYS A 69 -11.50 0.20 -19.04
CA LYS A 69 -12.05 1.35 -18.31
C LYS A 69 -11.04 2.49 -18.17
N LEU A 70 -9.78 2.18 -17.90
CA LEU A 70 -8.71 3.18 -17.80
C LEU A 70 -8.51 3.88 -19.14
N ASN A 71 -8.56 3.15 -20.26
CA ASN A 71 -8.43 3.74 -21.58
C ASN A 71 -9.63 4.61 -21.97
N GLU A 72 -10.86 4.19 -21.64
CA GLU A 72 -12.06 5.00 -21.84
C GLU A 72 -12.06 6.26 -20.97
N LEU A 73 -11.55 6.16 -19.74
CA LEU A 73 -11.42 7.29 -18.82
C LEU A 73 -10.44 8.34 -19.35
N ASP A 74 -9.28 7.90 -19.85
CA ASP A 74 -8.25 8.76 -20.46
C ASP A 74 -8.83 9.54 -21.67
N GLN A 75 -9.54 8.85 -22.56
CA GLN A 75 -10.22 9.49 -23.69
C GLN A 75 -11.31 10.49 -23.26
N TYR A 76 -12.04 10.18 -22.19
CA TYR A 76 -13.07 11.06 -21.67
C TYR A 76 -12.48 12.33 -21.06
N ASP A 77 -11.39 12.21 -20.29
CA ASP A 77 -10.68 13.35 -19.71
C ASP A 77 -10.14 14.29 -20.80
N ASP A 78 -9.58 13.74 -21.87
CA ASP A 78 -9.16 14.51 -23.03
C ASP A 78 -10.34 15.21 -23.73
N ALA A 79 -11.46 14.51 -23.91
CA ALA A 79 -12.65 15.07 -24.54
C ALA A 79 -13.25 16.22 -23.71
N GLU A 80 -13.26 16.08 -22.38
CA GLU A 80 -13.72 17.12 -21.46
C GLU A 80 -12.77 18.33 -21.46
N LEU A 81 -11.46 18.11 -21.52
CA LEU A 81 -10.48 19.19 -21.67
C LEU A 81 -10.68 19.94 -22.99
N VAL A 82 -10.87 19.23 -24.10
CA VAL A 82 -11.16 19.83 -25.41
C VAL A 82 -12.47 20.60 -25.37
N ARG A 83 -13.53 20.03 -24.78
CA ARG A 83 -14.82 20.71 -24.60
C ARG A 83 -14.68 22.00 -23.81
N LYS A 84 -13.96 22.00 -22.68
CA LYS A 84 -13.71 23.20 -21.87
C LYS A 84 -12.92 24.26 -22.63
N LYS A 85 -11.92 23.85 -23.43
CA LYS A 85 -11.18 24.76 -24.31
C LYS A 85 -12.11 25.39 -25.35
N THR A 86 -12.93 24.60 -26.03
CA THR A 86 -13.91 25.11 -27.00
C THR A 86 -14.97 25.99 -26.37
N ALA A 87 -15.46 25.64 -25.18
CA ALA A 87 -16.45 26.44 -24.46
C ALA A 87 -15.88 27.78 -23.99
N ALA A 88 -14.59 27.84 -23.70
CA ALA A 88 -13.87 29.09 -23.39
C ALA A 88 -13.62 29.96 -24.64
N MET A 89 -13.68 29.38 -25.85
CA MET A 89 -13.65 30.14 -27.09
C MET A 89 -15.04 30.76 -27.30
N PHE A 90 -15.21 32.00 -26.84
CA PHE A 90 -16.41 32.77 -27.12
C PHE A 90 -16.55 33.00 -28.63
N ALA A 91 -17.61 32.47 -29.24
CA ALA A 91 -18.01 32.82 -30.60
C ALA A 91 -19.26 33.70 -30.54
N GLY A 92 -19.15 34.91 -31.07
CA GLY A 92 -20.28 35.83 -31.27
C GLY A 92 -20.69 35.82 -32.74
N PHE A 93 -21.99 35.68 -33.00
CA PHE A 93 -22.55 35.85 -34.33
C PHE A 93 -23.27 37.20 -34.39
N ILE A 94 -22.89 38.04 -35.36
CA ILE A 94 -23.61 39.28 -35.66
C ILE A 94 -24.71 38.91 -36.67
N THR A 95 -25.96 39.16 -36.32
CA THR A 95 -27.12 38.96 -37.21
C THR A 95 -27.60 40.32 -37.73
N ARG A 96 -27.72 40.47 -39.06
CA ARG A 96 -28.18 41.69 -39.74
C ARG A 96 -29.50 41.45 -40.48
N LEU A 97 -30.32 42.50 -40.59
CA LEU A 97 -31.55 42.49 -41.40
C LEU A 97 -31.31 42.88 -42.89
N SER A 98 -30.19 43.56 -43.19
CA SER A 98 -29.82 44.01 -44.55
C SER A 98 -28.33 43.73 -44.82
N PRO A 99 -27.96 42.96 -45.86
CA PRO A 99 -26.61 42.43 -46.04
C PRO A 99 -25.62 43.29 -46.86
N GLU A 100 -25.92 44.55 -47.18
CA GLU A 100 -25.15 45.32 -48.17
C GLU A 100 -24.09 46.30 -47.62
N ASP A 101 -23.95 46.44 -46.29
CA ASP A 101 -22.95 47.33 -45.66
C ASP A 101 -21.80 46.55 -45.00
N ASN A 102 -20.55 46.98 -45.25
CA ASN A 102 -19.32 46.41 -44.69
C ASN A 102 -18.99 47.03 -43.33
N LEU A 103 -18.66 46.21 -42.33
CA LEU A 103 -18.36 46.64 -40.96
C LEU A 103 -16.91 47.12 -40.80
N MET A 104 -16.70 48.13 -39.96
CA MET A 104 -15.36 48.51 -39.51
C MET A 104 -14.71 47.39 -38.69
N GLY A 105 -13.65 46.78 -39.24
CA GLY A 105 -12.91 45.67 -38.64
C GLY A 105 -13.15 44.31 -39.28
N GLU A 106 -13.99 44.21 -40.33
CA GLU A 106 -14.14 43.00 -41.13
C GLU A 106 -12.87 42.71 -41.95
N GLY A 107 -12.35 41.48 -41.82
CA GLY A 107 -11.34 40.96 -42.75
C GLY A 107 -11.93 40.78 -44.15
N LEU A 108 -11.07 40.59 -45.15
CA LEU A 108 -11.52 40.28 -46.52
C LEU A 108 -12.49 39.07 -46.48
N PRO A 109 -13.66 39.16 -47.13
CA PRO A 109 -14.63 38.07 -47.13
C PRO A 109 -14.04 36.83 -47.79
N ASP A 110 -14.34 35.67 -47.22
CA ASP A 110 -13.98 34.38 -47.82
C ASP A 110 -14.77 34.12 -49.11
N ALA A 111 -14.46 33.02 -49.81
CA ALA A 111 -15.12 32.66 -51.07
C ALA A 111 -16.65 32.44 -50.95
N ASN A 112 -17.18 32.38 -49.73
CA ASN A 112 -18.61 32.22 -49.44
C ASN A 112 -19.25 33.53 -48.93
N GLY A 113 -18.55 34.67 -49.00
CA GLY A 113 -19.07 35.97 -48.60
C GLY A 113 -19.18 36.18 -47.09
N SER A 114 -18.54 35.32 -46.27
CA SER A 114 -18.51 35.48 -44.83
C SER A 114 -17.24 36.21 -44.40
N ALA A 115 -17.40 37.38 -43.79
CA ALA A 115 -16.29 38.13 -43.21
C ALA A 115 -16.06 37.68 -41.76
N MET A 116 -14.83 37.30 -41.41
CA MET A 116 -14.47 36.98 -40.02
C MET A 116 -14.13 38.26 -39.27
N ALA A 117 -14.86 38.54 -38.18
CA ALA A 117 -14.52 39.56 -37.21
C ALA A 117 -13.78 38.90 -36.03
N GLY A 118 -12.59 39.39 -35.71
CA GLY A 118 -11.80 38.90 -34.57
C GLY A 118 -12.41 39.39 -33.26
N LEU A 119 -12.68 38.46 -32.33
CA LEU A 119 -13.11 38.79 -30.97
C LEU A 119 -11.89 38.78 -30.03
N GLU A 120 -11.49 39.96 -29.56
CA GLU A 120 -10.45 40.10 -28.52
C GLU A 120 -11.09 40.28 -27.13
N PRO A 121 -10.58 39.61 -26.08
CA PRO A 121 -11.12 39.75 -24.73
C PRO A 121 -11.05 41.19 -24.22
N GLY A 122 -12.20 41.74 -23.81
CA GLY A 122 -12.31 43.09 -23.23
C GLY A 122 -12.67 44.20 -24.23
N THR A 123 -12.82 43.89 -25.51
CA THR A 123 -13.22 44.86 -26.54
C THR A 123 -14.75 44.95 -26.63
N MET A 124 -15.29 46.17 -26.53
CA MET A 124 -16.71 46.45 -26.82
C MET A 124 -16.84 47.05 -28.22
N GLN A 125 -17.58 46.39 -29.10
CA GLN A 125 -17.86 46.87 -30.45
C GLN A 125 -19.24 47.53 -30.50
N ILE A 126 -19.32 48.71 -31.11
CA ILE A 126 -20.58 49.43 -31.32
C ILE A 126 -21.25 48.83 -32.55
N LEU A 127 -22.51 48.44 -32.40
CA LEU A 127 -23.33 47.84 -33.46
C LEU A 127 -24.20 48.91 -34.13
N GLU A 128 -24.52 48.68 -35.40
CA GLU A 128 -25.42 49.54 -36.15
C GLU A 128 -26.91 49.29 -35.80
N PRO A 129 -27.81 50.26 -36.04
CA PRO A 129 -29.23 50.09 -35.75
C PRO A 129 -29.86 48.90 -36.49
N GLY A 130 -30.29 47.87 -35.75
CA GLY A 130 -30.90 46.65 -36.31
C GLY A 130 -29.99 45.42 -36.30
N GLU A 131 -28.75 45.55 -35.83
CA GLU A 131 -27.84 44.42 -35.60
C GLU A 131 -27.99 43.85 -34.19
N ASP A 132 -27.93 42.52 -34.08
CA ASP A 132 -27.96 41.81 -32.79
C ASP A 132 -26.81 40.80 -32.70
N VAL A 133 -26.17 40.72 -31.52
CA VAL A 133 -25.08 39.79 -31.25
C VAL A 133 -25.63 38.59 -30.48
N LYS A 134 -25.57 37.42 -31.12
CA LYS A 134 -25.90 36.15 -30.48
C LYS A 134 -24.62 35.42 -30.12
N PHE A 135 -24.37 35.31 -28.83
CA PHE A 135 -23.28 34.48 -28.33
C PHE A 135 -23.66 33.00 -28.39
N SER A 136 -22.73 32.16 -28.84
CA SER A 136 -22.83 30.74 -28.58
C SER A 136 -22.79 30.52 -27.06
N GLN A 137 -23.79 29.83 -26.51
CA GLN A 137 -23.78 29.36 -25.13
C GLN A 137 -23.56 27.83 -25.14
N PRO A 138 -22.30 27.37 -25.03
CA PRO A 138 -22.04 25.95 -24.81
C PRO A 138 -22.80 25.49 -23.56
N ALA A 139 -23.45 24.34 -23.63
CA ALA A 139 -24.16 23.79 -22.47
C ALA A 139 -23.16 23.50 -21.33
N ASP A 140 -23.37 24.14 -20.17
CA ASP A 140 -22.56 23.87 -18.99
C ASP A 140 -23.03 22.57 -18.33
N VAL A 141 -22.22 21.52 -18.51
CA VAL A 141 -22.40 20.21 -17.86
C VAL A 141 -21.29 19.92 -16.85
N GLY A 142 -20.43 20.90 -16.57
CA GLY A 142 -19.19 20.71 -15.80
C GLY A 142 -19.42 20.28 -14.35
N ALA A 143 -20.59 20.59 -13.77
CA ALA A 143 -20.93 20.26 -12.39
C ALA A 143 -20.94 18.74 -12.10
N SER A 144 -21.22 17.90 -13.10
CA SER A 144 -21.33 16.43 -12.94
C SER A 144 -20.01 15.66 -13.16
N TYR A 145 -18.96 16.34 -13.65
CA TYR A 145 -17.69 15.71 -14.02
C TYR A 145 -16.99 15.04 -12.83
N ALA A 146 -16.93 15.72 -11.68
CA ALA A 146 -16.27 15.20 -10.49
C ALA A 146 -16.97 13.94 -9.95
N GLU A 147 -18.31 13.89 -9.98
CA GLU A 147 -19.08 12.72 -9.55
C GLU A 147 -18.89 11.55 -10.51
N PHE A 148 -18.88 11.81 -11.82
CA PHE A 148 -18.59 10.80 -12.83
C PHE A 148 -17.19 10.20 -12.64
N LEU A 149 -16.16 11.05 -12.52
CA LEU A 149 -14.78 10.60 -12.26
C LEU A 149 -14.70 9.75 -11.00
N ARG A 150 -15.35 10.19 -9.93
CA ARG A 150 -15.39 9.45 -8.67
C ARG A 150 -16.01 8.06 -8.83
N MET A 151 -17.10 7.95 -9.59
CA MET A 151 -17.71 6.65 -9.91
C MET A 151 -16.78 5.76 -10.73
N GLN A 152 -16.06 6.33 -11.70
CA GLN A 152 -15.12 5.56 -12.52
C GLN A 152 -13.90 5.08 -11.73
N PHE A 153 -13.30 5.93 -10.90
CA PHE A 153 -12.23 5.51 -10.01
C PHE A 153 -12.67 4.46 -9.00
N ARG A 154 -13.92 4.50 -8.51
CA ARG A 154 -14.49 3.42 -7.69
C ARG A 154 -14.55 2.08 -8.45
N ALA A 155 -14.98 2.10 -9.71
CA ALA A 155 -15.00 0.90 -10.54
C ALA A 155 -13.60 0.34 -10.81
N VAL A 156 -12.61 1.22 -11.07
CA VAL A 156 -11.20 0.85 -11.23
C VAL A 156 -10.64 0.27 -9.92
N ALA A 157 -10.89 0.92 -8.79
CA ALA A 157 -10.47 0.45 -7.47
C ALA A 157 -11.03 -0.94 -7.17
N ALA A 158 -12.32 -1.17 -7.46
CA ALA A 158 -12.95 -2.49 -7.32
C ALA A 158 -12.31 -3.57 -8.21
N ALA A 159 -11.93 -3.23 -9.45
CA ALA A 159 -11.26 -4.15 -10.36
C ALA A 159 -9.84 -4.53 -9.88
N MET A 160 -9.12 -3.58 -9.26
CA MET A 160 -7.84 -3.83 -8.58
C MET A 160 -8.05 -4.56 -7.24
N GLY A 161 -9.24 -4.39 -6.65
CA GLY A 161 -9.67 -4.76 -5.31
C GLY A 161 -8.87 -4.08 -4.21
N ILE A 162 -8.73 -2.77 -4.37
CA ILE A 162 -8.38 -1.79 -3.33
C ILE A 162 -9.58 -0.84 -3.15
N THR A 163 -9.57 0.01 -2.12
CA THR A 163 -10.63 1.01 -1.95
C THR A 163 -10.37 2.25 -2.81
N TYR A 164 -11.40 3.06 -3.05
CA TYR A 164 -11.27 4.32 -3.80
C TYR A 164 -10.24 5.24 -3.14
N GLU A 165 -10.30 5.32 -1.81
CA GLU A 165 -9.44 6.14 -0.97
C GLU A 165 -7.96 5.75 -1.12
N MET A 166 -7.66 4.45 -1.27
CA MET A 166 -6.30 3.96 -1.51
C MET A 166 -5.81 4.27 -2.92
N LEU A 167 -6.72 4.28 -3.89
CA LEU A 167 -6.40 4.55 -5.29
C LEU A 167 -6.14 6.05 -5.51
N THR A 168 -6.99 6.92 -4.95
CA THR A 168 -6.98 8.36 -5.23
C THR A 168 -6.35 9.20 -4.13
N GLY A 169 -6.22 8.67 -2.91
CA GLY A 169 -5.80 9.43 -1.73
C GLY A 169 -6.88 10.37 -1.17
N ASP A 170 -8.09 10.38 -1.74
CA ASP A 170 -9.18 11.24 -1.30
C ASP A 170 -9.89 10.65 -0.06
N LEU A 171 -9.69 11.31 1.08
CA LEU A 171 -10.27 10.94 2.37
C LEU A 171 -11.44 11.84 2.80
N THR A 172 -11.96 12.71 1.93
CA THR A 172 -12.94 13.75 2.28
C THR A 172 -14.27 13.23 2.84
N GLN A 173 -14.67 12.02 2.45
CA GLN A 173 -15.98 11.42 2.77
C GLN A 173 -15.87 10.15 3.60
N VAL A 174 -14.79 10.04 4.37
CA VAL A 174 -14.41 8.81 5.07
C VAL A 174 -14.43 9.04 6.57
N ASN A 175 -15.01 8.10 7.31
CA ASN A 175 -14.98 8.11 8.77
C ASN A 175 -14.02 7.04 9.30
N TYR A 176 -13.67 7.14 10.59
CA TYR A 176 -12.72 6.24 11.24
C TYR A 176 -13.11 4.75 11.09
N SER A 177 -14.40 4.43 11.25
CA SER A 177 -14.87 3.04 11.16
C SER A 177 -14.81 2.50 9.73
N SER A 178 -15.16 3.31 8.72
CA SER A 178 -15.16 2.88 7.33
C SER A 178 -13.75 2.70 6.78
N ILE A 179 -12.80 3.60 7.08
CA ILE A 179 -11.40 3.42 6.64
C ILE A 179 -10.76 2.22 7.32
N ARG A 180 -11.04 1.98 8.61
CA ARG A 180 -10.50 0.84 9.34
C ARG A 180 -11.00 -0.48 8.75
N ALA A 181 -12.29 -0.59 8.44
CA ALA A 181 -12.84 -1.77 7.80
C ALA A 181 -12.20 -2.02 6.41
N GLY A 182 -12.04 -0.98 5.60
CA GLY A 182 -11.39 -1.07 4.29
C GLY A 182 -9.91 -1.48 4.37
N LEU A 183 -9.16 -0.89 5.32
CA LEU A 183 -7.76 -1.24 5.57
C LEU A 183 -7.61 -2.69 6.03
N LEU A 184 -8.49 -3.18 6.90
CA LEU A 184 -8.43 -4.56 7.40
C LEU A 184 -8.56 -5.57 6.25
N GLU A 185 -9.53 -5.36 5.35
CA GLU A 185 -9.73 -6.24 4.20
C GLU A 185 -8.53 -6.21 3.25
N PHE A 186 -7.97 -5.03 3.00
CA PHE A 186 -6.78 -4.87 2.19
C PHE A 186 -5.57 -5.60 2.80
N ARG A 187 -5.33 -5.45 4.10
CA ARG A 187 -4.24 -6.14 4.82
C ARG A 187 -4.37 -7.65 4.74
N ARG A 188 -5.58 -8.18 4.98
CA ARG A 188 -5.88 -9.61 4.84
C ARG A 188 -5.54 -10.11 3.44
N ARG A 189 -5.86 -9.34 2.40
CA ARG A 189 -5.50 -9.68 1.02
C ARG A 189 -3.98 -9.66 0.79
N CYS A 190 -3.29 -8.66 1.32
CA CYS A 190 -1.83 -8.56 1.25
C CYS A 190 -1.16 -9.77 1.93
N GLU A 191 -1.60 -10.12 3.14
CA GLU A 191 -1.10 -11.29 3.88
C GLU A 191 -1.33 -12.60 3.12
N ALA A 192 -2.51 -12.78 2.53
CA ALA A 192 -2.80 -13.95 1.71
C ALA A 192 -1.84 -14.09 0.52
N ILE A 193 -1.40 -12.96 -0.06
CA ILE A 193 -0.45 -12.94 -1.18
C ILE A 193 0.98 -13.13 -0.69
N GLN A 194 1.36 -12.47 0.41
CA GLN A 194 2.66 -12.65 1.05
C GLN A 194 2.86 -14.13 1.41
N HIS A 195 1.96 -14.74 2.17
CA HIS A 195 2.13 -16.12 2.60
C HIS A 195 1.79 -17.16 1.52
N GLY A 196 0.74 -16.92 0.73
CA GLY A 196 0.26 -17.87 -0.27
C GLY A 196 1.04 -17.86 -1.58
N VAL A 197 1.67 -16.74 -1.95
CA VAL A 197 2.40 -16.59 -3.21
C VAL A 197 3.88 -16.34 -2.95
N ILE A 198 4.23 -15.24 -2.28
CA ILE A 198 5.63 -14.79 -2.16
C ILE A 198 6.44 -15.77 -1.31
N VAL A 199 6.01 -16.03 -0.09
CA VAL A 199 6.68 -16.98 0.81
C VAL A 199 6.73 -18.36 0.17
N HIS A 200 5.61 -18.81 -0.40
CA HIS A 200 5.52 -20.17 -0.93
C HIS A 200 6.40 -20.39 -2.18
N GLN A 201 6.39 -19.46 -3.12
CA GLN A 201 7.04 -19.61 -4.43
C GLN A 201 8.44 -18.99 -4.48
N LEU A 202 8.75 -17.99 -3.66
CA LEU A 202 10.04 -17.29 -3.68
C LEU A 202 10.86 -17.63 -2.44
N CYS A 203 10.36 -17.31 -1.25
CA CYS A 203 11.17 -17.36 -0.04
C CYS A 203 11.54 -18.80 0.37
N ARG A 204 10.58 -19.73 0.33
CA ARG A 204 10.81 -21.14 0.69
C ARG A 204 11.81 -21.85 -0.23
N PRO A 205 11.74 -21.75 -1.57
CA PRO A 205 12.77 -22.32 -2.44
C PRO A 205 14.16 -21.76 -2.21
N ILE A 206 14.27 -20.44 -2.02
CA ILE A 206 15.56 -19.78 -1.72
C ILE A 206 16.11 -20.29 -0.39
N TRP A 207 15.29 -20.32 0.66
CA TRP A 207 15.68 -20.83 1.98
C TRP A 207 16.20 -22.27 1.91
N ARG A 208 15.49 -23.15 1.20
CA ARG A 208 15.93 -24.54 1.03
C ARG A 208 17.26 -24.64 0.29
N ALA A 209 17.41 -23.92 -0.82
CA ALA A 209 18.66 -23.92 -1.58
C ALA A 209 19.84 -23.41 -0.73
N TRP A 210 19.62 -22.34 0.04
CA TRP A 210 20.63 -21.81 0.95
C TRP A 210 20.98 -22.79 2.08
N MET A 211 19.99 -23.39 2.74
CA MET A 211 20.22 -24.39 3.80
C MET A 211 20.97 -25.62 3.29
N GLU A 212 20.62 -26.11 2.09
CA GLU A 212 21.30 -27.24 1.46
C GLU A 212 22.76 -26.89 1.13
N GLN A 213 23.00 -25.70 0.59
CA GLN A 213 24.35 -25.24 0.31
C GLN A 213 25.19 -25.08 1.58
N ALA A 214 24.63 -24.45 2.61
CA ALA A 214 25.30 -24.26 3.90
C ALA A 214 25.65 -25.61 4.58
N ALA A 215 24.80 -26.62 4.41
CA ALA A 215 25.07 -27.98 4.87
C ALA A 215 26.19 -28.66 4.06
N LEU A 216 26.19 -28.51 2.73
CA LEU A 216 27.21 -29.09 1.84
C LEU A 216 28.60 -28.47 2.03
N GLU A 217 28.64 -27.16 2.29
CA GLU A 217 29.89 -26.42 2.56
C GLU A 217 30.41 -26.63 3.98
N GLY A 218 29.59 -27.20 4.88
CA GLY A 218 29.95 -27.39 6.29
C GLY A 218 29.93 -26.11 7.13
N ALA A 219 29.33 -25.02 6.61
CA ALA A 219 29.20 -23.76 7.35
C ALA A 219 28.25 -23.87 8.55
N LEU A 220 27.28 -24.79 8.48
CA LEU A 220 26.37 -25.13 9.57
C LEU A 220 26.56 -26.58 9.99
N THR A 221 26.67 -26.82 11.30
CA THR A 221 26.63 -28.19 11.85
C THR A 221 25.17 -28.61 11.99
N LEU A 222 24.70 -29.46 11.07
CA LEU A 222 23.32 -29.94 11.03
C LEU A 222 23.29 -31.47 11.24
N PRO A 223 23.29 -31.96 12.49
CA PRO A 223 23.23 -33.39 12.77
C PRO A 223 22.00 -34.04 12.16
N GLN A 224 22.17 -35.21 11.55
CA GLN A 224 21.05 -35.95 10.95
C GLN A 224 20.28 -35.13 9.90
N PHE A 225 20.95 -34.18 9.21
CA PHE A 225 20.30 -33.28 8.25
C PHE A 225 19.41 -34.03 7.27
N THR A 226 19.89 -35.13 6.69
CA THR A 226 19.14 -35.95 5.71
C THR A 226 17.85 -36.54 6.30
N GLU A 227 17.85 -36.93 7.57
CA GLU A 227 16.70 -37.52 8.27
C GLU A 227 15.72 -36.44 8.76
N LYS A 228 16.24 -35.29 9.21
CA LYS A 228 15.49 -34.18 9.81
C LYS A 228 15.33 -32.97 8.89
N ARG A 229 15.42 -33.14 7.56
CA ARG A 229 15.35 -32.02 6.59
C ARG A 229 14.15 -31.13 6.79
N ARG A 230 12.99 -31.71 7.10
CA ARG A 230 11.75 -30.97 7.30
C ARG A 230 11.87 -29.98 8.46
N ASP A 231 12.51 -30.38 9.54
CA ASP A 231 12.66 -29.56 10.74
C ASP A 231 13.63 -28.41 10.47
N TYR A 232 14.74 -28.68 9.78
CA TYR A 232 15.70 -27.65 9.37
C TYR A 232 15.14 -26.68 8.31
N PHE A 233 14.22 -27.14 7.46
CA PHE A 233 13.54 -26.28 6.49
C PHE A 233 12.34 -25.53 7.06
N ALA A 234 11.92 -25.85 8.30
CA ALA A 234 10.87 -25.12 8.96
C ALA A 234 11.38 -23.72 9.34
N ALA A 235 10.82 -22.71 8.67
CA ALA A 235 11.10 -21.31 8.95
C ALA A 235 9.77 -20.59 9.19
N LYS A 236 9.72 -19.78 10.26
CA LYS A 236 8.63 -18.82 10.48
C LYS A 236 8.91 -17.61 9.59
N TRP A 237 7.94 -17.26 8.75
CA TRP A 237 8.04 -16.11 7.86
C TRP A 237 7.28 -14.95 8.48
N ILE A 238 8.00 -13.94 8.93
CA ILE A 238 7.44 -12.78 9.62
C ILE A 238 7.49 -11.60 8.64
N PRO A 239 6.36 -11.21 8.00
CA PRO A 239 6.31 -10.01 7.17
C PRO A 239 6.32 -8.76 8.05
N GLN A 240 6.50 -7.59 7.42
CA GLN A 240 6.35 -6.31 8.10
C GLN A 240 4.98 -6.22 8.78
N GLY A 241 4.96 -5.81 10.05
CA GLY A 241 3.73 -5.59 10.79
C GLY A 241 2.94 -4.38 10.32
N TRP A 242 1.64 -4.41 10.60
CA TRP A 242 0.74 -3.31 10.27
C TRP A 242 0.54 -2.38 11.45
N GLN A 243 0.62 -1.07 11.20
CA GLN A 243 0.27 -0.06 12.19
C GLN A 243 -1.26 0.10 12.30
N TRP A 244 -1.76 0.25 13.51
CA TRP A 244 -3.19 0.46 13.77
C TRP A 244 -3.55 1.95 13.80
N VAL A 245 -4.81 2.26 13.48
CA VAL A 245 -5.28 3.65 13.48
C VAL A 245 -5.42 4.20 14.91
N ASP A 246 -5.80 3.35 15.87
CA ASP A 246 -5.82 3.64 17.31
C ASP A 246 -4.99 2.59 18.05
N PRO A 247 -3.66 2.80 18.17
CA PRO A 247 -2.76 1.81 18.77
C PRO A 247 -3.16 1.43 20.20
N LYS A 248 -3.64 2.38 21.00
CA LYS A 248 -3.94 2.16 22.41
C LYS A 248 -5.01 1.09 22.60
N LYS A 249 -6.15 1.22 21.90
CA LYS A 249 -7.24 0.23 22.01
C LYS A 249 -6.82 -1.16 21.54
N GLU A 250 -5.99 -1.24 20.50
CA GLU A 250 -5.50 -2.53 20.01
C GLU A 250 -4.50 -3.17 20.98
N PHE A 251 -3.60 -2.40 21.59
CA PHE A 251 -2.69 -2.91 22.61
C PHE A 251 -3.44 -3.38 23.87
N ASP A 252 -4.44 -2.63 24.33
CA ASP A 252 -5.28 -3.04 25.47
C ASP A 252 -6.03 -4.35 25.17
N ALA A 253 -6.55 -4.50 23.95
CA ALA A 253 -7.18 -5.73 23.48
C ALA A 253 -6.19 -6.91 23.38
N MET A 254 -4.99 -6.67 22.84
CA MET A 254 -3.92 -7.67 22.76
C MET A 254 -3.46 -8.12 24.15
N LEU A 255 -3.24 -7.19 25.08
CA LEU A 255 -2.89 -7.50 26.47
C LEU A 255 -3.96 -8.37 27.13
N THR A 256 -5.23 -8.02 26.91
CA THR A 256 -6.37 -8.79 27.41
C THR A 256 -6.41 -10.19 26.80
N ALA A 257 -6.19 -10.33 25.49
CA ALA A 257 -6.14 -11.62 24.80
C ALA A 257 -4.97 -12.49 25.28
N ILE A 258 -3.81 -11.89 25.54
CA ILE A 258 -2.65 -12.59 26.10
C ILE A 258 -2.95 -13.09 27.51
N ARG A 259 -3.52 -12.23 28.36
CA ARG A 259 -3.92 -12.61 29.73
C ARG A 259 -5.01 -13.68 29.75
N ALA A 260 -5.91 -13.67 28.76
CA ALA A 260 -6.93 -14.69 28.58
C ALA A 260 -6.41 -16.01 27.96
N GLY A 261 -5.14 -16.07 27.55
CA GLY A 261 -4.55 -17.25 26.90
C GLY A 261 -4.99 -17.48 25.45
N LEU A 262 -5.62 -16.48 24.81
CA LEU A 262 -6.07 -16.55 23.42
C LEU A 262 -4.97 -16.17 22.41
N LEU A 263 -3.95 -15.44 22.87
CA LEU A 263 -2.83 -14.96 22.06
C LEU A 263 -1.53 -15.15 22.84
N SER A 264 -0.47 -15.66 22.22
CA SER A 264 0.84 -15.69 22.86
C SER A 264 1.56 -14.37 22.68
N ARG A 265 2.47 -14.02 23.61
CA ARG A 265 3.33 -12.84 23.47
C ARG A 265 4.14 -12.90 22.17
N SER A 266 4.66 -14.07 21.82
CA SER A 266 5.46 -14.24 20.60
C SER A 266 4.63 -14.00 19.33
N GLU A 267 3.38 -14.46 19.29
CA GLU A 267 2.48 -14.16 18.17
C GLU A 267 2.12 -12.68 18.10
N ALA A 268 1.91 -12.02 19.24
CA ALA A 268 1.68 -10.58 19.29
C ALA A 268 2.88 -9.80 18.73
N ILE A 269 4.11 -10.16 19.12
CA ILE A 269 5.35 -9.53 18.61
C ILE A 269 5.53 -9.77 17.11
N SER A 270 5.32 -11.02 16.65
CA SER A 270 5.41 -11.37 15.22
C SER A 270 4.35 -10.64 14.38
N ALA A 271 3.17 -10.32 14.93
CA ALA A 271 2.17 -9.51 14.23
C ALA A 271 2.66 -8.08 13.93
N PHE A 272 3.64 -7.58 14.69
CA PHE A 272 4.32 -6.31 14.42
C PHE A 272 5.56 -6.45 13.53
N GLY A 273 5.88 -7.65 13.09
CA GLY A 273 6.98 -7.92 12.17
C GLY A 273 8.32 -8.20 12.84
N TYR A 274 8.33 -8.44 14.16
CA TYR A 274 9.55 -8.69 14.92
C TYR A 274 9.65 -10.15 15.37
N ASP A 275 10.88 -10.59 15.61
CA ASP A 275 11.13 -11.87 16.28
C ASP A 275 11.04 -11.70 17.80
N ALA A 276 10.33 -12.61 18.46
CA ALA A 276 10.20 -12.60 19.91
C ALA A 276 11.53 -12.85 20.61
N GLU A 277 12.40 -13.69 20.04
CA GLU A 277 13.71 -14.00 20.62
C GLU A 277 14.66 -12.80 20.58
N ASP A 278 14.60 -12.00 19.52
CA ASP A 278 15.38 -10.77 19.42
C ASP A 278 14.87 -9.72 20.41
N ILE A 279 13.55 -9.54 20.54
CA ILE A 279 12.97 -8.65 21.55
C ILE A 279 13.34 -9.09 22.97
N ASP A 280 13.36 -10.41 23.25
CA ASP A 280 13.78 -10.91 24.56
C ASP A 280 15.25 -10.59 24.86
N ARG A 281 16.12 -10.69 23.84
CA ARG A 281 17.53 -10.32 23.94
C ARG A 281 17.71 -8.81 24.16
N GLU A 282 16.94 -7.99 23.44
CA GLU A 282 16.96 -6.53 23.59
C GLU A 282 16.49 -6.11 24.99
N ILE A 283 15.37 -6.65 25.47
CA ILE A 283 14.87 -6.36 26.83
C ILE A 283 15.92 -6.76 27.89
N ALA A 284 16.57 -7.92 27.73
CA ALA A 284 17.62 -8.34 28.66
C ALA A 284 18.81 -7.37 28.67
N ALA A 285 19.25 -6.93 27.47
CA ALA A 285 20.33 -5.95 27.34
C ALA A 285 19.93 -4.56 27.86
N ASP A 286 18.69 -4.13 27.64
CA ASP A 286 18.14 -2.86 28.13
C ASP A 286 18.10 -2.82 29.64
N ASN A 287 17.59 -3.88 30.26
CA ASN A 287 17.56 -4.04 31.71
C ASN A 287 18.96 -3.98 32.31
N GLN A 288 19.93 -4.67 31.71
CA GLN A 288 21.32 -4.60 32.16
C GLN A 288 21.89 -3.18 32.05
N ARG A 289 21.65 -2.48 30.93
CA ARG A 289 22.11 -1.09 30.74
C ARG A 289 21.43 -0.13 31.71
N ALA A 290 20.14 -0.32 31.99
CA ALA A 290 19.41 0.48 32.97
C ALA A 290 20.01 0.32 34.37
N ASP A 291 20.31 -0.91 34.76
CA ASP A 291 20.97 -1.24 36.03
C ASP A 291 22.36 -0.59 36.12
N GLU A 292 23.15 -0.64 35.04
CA GLU A 292 24.48 0.00 34.95
C GLU A 292 24.43 1.54 35.02
N LEU A 293 23.40 2.15 34.44
CA LEU A 293 23.22 3.61 34.40
C LEU A 293 22.42 4.18 35.58
N GLY A 294 21.85 3.32 36.44
CA GLY A 294 20.97 3.73 37.53
C GLY A 294 19.64 4.33 37.05
N LEU A 295 19.14 3.91 35.88
CA LEU A 295 17.86 4.33 35.32
C LEU A 295 16.75 3.40 35.82
N VAL A 296 15.61 3.96 36.24
CA VAL A 296 14.44 3.19 36.68
C VAL A 296 13.26 3.54 35.76
N PHE A 297 12.66 2.52 35.17
CA PHE A 297 11.53 2.65 34.24
C PHE A 297 10.29 1.93 34.80
N ASP A 298 9.11 2.53 34.64
CA ASP A 298 7.82 1.95 35.04
C ASP A 298 7.49 0.62 34.31
N SER A 299 8.19 0.33 33.22
CA SER A 299 8.05 -0.93 32.48
C SER A 299 8.73 -2.13 33.16
N ASP A 300 9.54 -1.89 34.20
CA ASP A 300 10.31 -2.92 34.89
C ASP A 300 9.77 -3.26 36.29
N PRO A 301 8.95 -4.34 36.40
CA PRO A 301 8.37 -4.74 37.67
C PRO A 301 9.40 -5.30 38.67
N ARG A 302 10.70 -5.45 38.30
CA ARG A 302 11.76 -5.80 39.25
C ARG A 302 11.92 -4.73 40.34
N HIS A 303 11.59 -3.47 40.04
CA HIS A 303 11.69 -2.34 40.96
C HIS A 303 10.38 -1.97 41.67
N ASP A 304 9.25 -2.58 41.30
CA ASP A 304 7.92 -2.32 41.89
C ASP A 304 7.70 -2.95 43.28
N LYS A 305 8.62 -3.83 43.73
CA LYS A 305 8.55 -4.42 45.06
C LYS A 305 9.01 -3.42 46.12
N ALA A 306 8.08 -2.57 46.58
CA ALA A 306 8.24 -1.88 47.86
C ALA A 306 8.51 -2.92 48.99
N PRO A 307 9.42 -2.64 49.95
CA PRO A 307 9.62 -3.53 51.09
C PRO A 307 8.32 -3.64 51.89
N GLN A 308 7.79 -4.86 52.05
CA GLN A 308 6.79 -5.10 53.09
C GLN A 308 7.43 -4.80 54.44
N PRO A 309 6.86 -3.94 55.30
CA PRO A 309 7.36 -3.79 56.66
C PRO A 309 7.20 -5.12 57.38
N SER A 310 8.32 -5.75 57.72
CA SER A 310 8.35 -6.96 58.54
C SER A 310 7.78 -6.62 59.91
N ALA A 311 6.57 -7.08 60.19
CA ALA A 311 5.97 -7.01 61.52
C ALA A 311 6.69 -7.98 62.45
N LEU A 312 7.82 -7.58 63.04
CA LEU A 312 8.47 -8.28 64.15
C LEU A 312 9.27 -7.27 64.98
N GLY A 313 8.71 -6.85 66.11
CA GLY A 313 9.36 -5.96 67.06
C GLY A 313 8.43 -5.51 68.18
N ALA A 314 7.95 -6.44 69.01
CA ALA A 314 7.36 -6.10 70.30
C ALA A 314 8.49 -5.68 71.27
N PRO A 315 8.42 -4.53 71.95
CA PRO A 315 9.37 -4.24 73.02
C PRO A 315 8.86 -4.87 74.33
N MET A 316 9.55 -5.91 74.80
CA MET A 316 9.61 -6.24 76.22
C MET A 316 10.60 -5.28 76.87
N ASN A 317 10.14 -4.47 77.84
CA ASN A 317 11.02 -4.05 78.92
C ASN A 317 10.24 -3.94 80.22
N ALA A 318 10.62 -4.82 81.15
CA ALA A 318 10.18 -4.83 82.53
C ALA A 318 11.08 -3.89 83.34
N ALA A 319 10.48 -2.99 84.10
CA ALA A 319 11.09 -2.39 85.28
C ALA A 319 10.00 -2.26 86.35
N ALA A 320 10.17 -3.03 87.42
CA ALA A 320 9.27 -3.09 88.56
C ALA A 320 9.63 -2.01 89.58
N THR A 321 8.63 -1.28 90.08
CA THR A 321 8.69 -0.65 91.40
C THR A 321 7.29 -0.56 92.03
N VAL A 322 7.06 -1.44 93.01
CA VAL A 322 6.35 -1.24 94.30
C VAL A 322 4.84 -0.89 94.31
N ALA A 323 4.06 -1.79 94.91
CA ALA A 323 2.65 -1.66 95.31
C ALA A 323 2.49 -0.84 96.61
N VAL A 324 1.38 -0.13 96.90
CA VAL A 324 0.10 -0.53 97.56
C VAL A 324 -0.55 0.81 98.09
N PRO A 325 -1.85 1.01 98.43
CA PRO A 325 -3.17 0.52 97.94
C PRO A 325 -4.23 1.64 97.65
N GLN A 326 -5.37 1.18 97.11
CA GLN A 326 -6.79 1.67 97.16
C GLN A 326 -7.19 3.01 97.82
N ASP A 327 -8.00 3.80 97.09
CA ASP A 327 -9.29 4.40 97.53
C ASP A 327 -10.09 4.85 96.27
N GLN A 328 -11.30 4.30 96.02
CA GLN A 328 -12.61 4.94 96.21
C GLN A 328 -12.87 6.23 95.40
N GLN A 329 -13.73 6.18 94.37
CA GLN A 329 -15.17 6.55 94.46
C GLN A 329 -15.82 6.72 93.08
N ASP A 330 -17.05 6.23 93.01
CA ASP A 330 -18.07 6.55 92.02
C ASP A 330 -18.33 8.07 91.92
N ASN A 331 -18.48 8.55 90.69
CA ASN A 331 -19.58 9.40 90.25
C ASN A 331 -19.67 9.42 88.72
#